data_AF-A0A535X970-F1
#
_entry.id   AF-A0A535X970-F1
#
_cell.length_a   1.000
_cell.length_b   1.000
_cell.length_c   1.000
_cell.angle_alpha   90.00
_cell.angle_beta   90.00
_cell.angle_gamma   90.00
#
_symmetry.space_group_name_H-M   'P 1'
#
loop_
_entity.id
_entity.type
_entity.pdbx_description
1 polymer ?
#
loop_
_entity_poly.entity_id
_entity_poly.type
_entity_poly.pdbx_seq_one_letter_code
_entity_poly.pdbx_strand_id
1 'polypeptide(L)'
;MNSDLDEINADIGDLQARSNARGSLHDRVERDALRLAALPPVAVPANLTDEQRAALDELRDLQAGLIAAQTKLTERSELLTQLKAAVSAKQPQLARLRDRARVLAAAAAAGDTDVKAAQVAVLTALAQDAADAQTALAQLVAGAMVRDGVASTWSLPVRGVLTQPFGPTTFALEPPTTYRSVWYAHFHAAIDIAAPLGTPVTAASDGIVSFVGHLPDGAMIVLIAHAGGYVSEYAHLDDTFALPRVRAGQPVRAGQVIGFIGLTGITTGPHLHFAVMKNGAPVDPLSLIASQ
;
A
#
# COMPACT_ATOMS: atom_id res chain seq x y z
N MET A 1 36.24 -3.93 -17.78
CA MET A 1 35.81 -2.86 -16.85
C MET A 1 35.21 -1.64 -17.55
N ASN A 2 35.68 -1.20 -18.74
CA ASN A 2 34.96 -0.15 -19.51
C ASN A 2 33.74 -0.67 -20.29
N SER A 3 33.78 -1.92 -20.77
CA SER A 3 32.70 -2.54 -21.56
C SER A 3 31.36 -2.63 -20.81
N ASP A 4 31.40 -2.96 -19.52
CA ASP A 4 30.19 -3.18 -18.70
C ASP A 4 29.48 -1.86 -18.36
N LEU A 5 30.23 -0.75 -18.29
CA LEU A 5 29.68 0.59 -18.08
C LEU A 5 29.02 1.14 -19.35
N ASP A 6 29.59 0.84 -20.52
CA ASP A 6 29.01 1.23 -21.81
C ASP A 6 27.70 0.49 -22.08
N GLU A 7 27.60 -0.79 -21.69
CA GLU A 7 26.40 -1.61 -21.81
C GLU A 7 25.28 -1.12 -20.88
N ILE A 8 25.60 -0.79 -19.62
CA ILE A 8 24.64 -0.19 -18.67
C ILE A 8 24.14 1.18 -19.16
N ASN A 9 25.01 2.00 -19.74
CA ASN A 9 24.62 3.31 -20.28
C ASN A 9 23.70 3.18 -21.51
N ALA A 10 23.93 2.15 -22.35
CA ALA A 10 23.05 1.84 -23.47
C ALA A 10 21.65 1.42 -22.98
N ASP A 11 21.57 0.55 -21.98
CA ASP A 11 20.30 0.11 -21.37
C ASP A 11 19.50 1.27 -20.75
N ILE A 12 20.18 2.21 -20.09
CA ILE A 12 19.55 3.42 -19.55
C ILE A 12 18.99 4.30 -20.68
N GLY A 13 19.75 4.48 -21.76
CA GLY A 13 19.28 5.22 -22.93
C GLY A 13 18.05 4.58 -23.59
N ASP A 14 18.03 3.25 -23.66
CA ASP A 14 16.93 2.47 -24.23
C ASP A 14 15.65 2.58 -23.36
N LEU A 15 15.81 2.54 -22.03
CA LEU A 15 14.72 2.75 -21.08
C LEU A 15 14.15 4.17 -21.16
N GLN A 16 15.00 5.18 -21.31
CA GLN A 16 14.58 6.57 -21.50
C GLN A 16 13.82 6.75 -22.82
N ALA A 17 14.29 6.14 -23.91
CA ALA A 17 13.60 6.16 -25.21
C ALA A 17 12.20 5.51 -25.12
N ARG A 18 12.09 4.35 -24.45
CA ARG A 18 10.80 3.67 -24.20
C ARG A 18 9.87 4.45 -23.27
N SER A 19 10.41 5.26 -22.36
CA SER A 19 9.64 6.17 -21.51
C SER A 19 9.09 7.34 -22.34
N ASN A 20 9.93 7.95 -23.18
CA ASN A 20 9.56 9.06 -24.06
C ASN A 20 8.52 8.66 -25.11
N ALA A 21 8.66 7.45 -25.69
CA ALA A 21 7.67 6.89 -26.61
C ALA A 21 6.31 6.61 -25.94
N ARG A 22 6.30 6.23 -24.66
CA ARG A 22 5.06 6.09 -23.88
C ARG A 22 4.40 7.44 -23.60
N GLY A 23 5.19 8.47 -23.30
CA GLY A 23 4.70 9.84 -23.15
C GLY A 23 4.03 10.36 -24.42
N SER A 24 4.68 10.20 -25.59
CA SER A 24 4.12 10.69 -26.86
C SER A 24 2.85 9.93 -27.30
N LEU A 25 2.72 8.65 -26.94
CA LEU A 25 1.49 7.88 -27.14
C LEU A 25 0.36 8.38 -26.24
N HIS A 26 0.65 8.68 -24.97
CA HIS A 26 -0.32 9.25 -24.02
C HIS A 26 -0.86 10.59 -24.53
N ASP A 27 0.01 11.51 -24.94
CA ASP A 27 -0.37 12.83 -25.46
C ASP A 27 -1.20 12.73 -26.75
N ARG A 28 -0.97 11.68 -27.56
CA ARG A 28 -1.80 11.40 -28.75
C ARG A 28 -3.19 10.93 -28.36
N VAL A 29 -3.29 9.95 -27.47
CA VAL A 29 -4.58 9.42 -26.99
C VAL A 29 -5.40 10.52 -26.31
N GLU A 30 -4.77 11.35 -25.49
CA GLU A 30 -5.43 12.48 -24.83
C GLU A 30 -5.96 13.50 -25.84
N ARG A 31 -5.16 13.89 -26.84
CA ARG A 31 -5.60 14.79 -27.92
C ARG A 31 -6.72 14.21 -28.78
N ASP A 32 -6.64 12.93 -29.12
CA ASP A 32 -7.64 12.26 -29.94
C ASP A 32 -8.96 12.12 -29.16
N ALA A 33 -8.90 11.88 -27.85
CA ALA A 33 -10.07 11.80 -26.99
C ALA A 33 -10.71 13.18 -26.73
N LEU A 34 -9.92 14.24 -26.56
CA LEU A 34 -10.42 15.62 -26.49
C LEU A 34 -11.11 16.04 -27.79
N ARG A 35 -10.58 15.62 -28.95
CA ARG A 35 -11.25 15.81 -30.25
C ARG A 35 -12.58 15.08 -30.33
N LEU A 36 -12.66 13.84 -29.84
CA LEU A 36 -13.89 13.06 -29.84
C LEU A 36 -14.96 13.66 -28.91
N ALA A 37 -14.55 14.14 -27.73
CA ALA A 37 -15.45 14.77 -26.76
C ALA A 37 -15.96 16.14 -27.22
N ALA A 38 -15.22 16.85 -28.08
CA ALA A 38 -15.60 18.13 -28.64
C ALA A 38 -16.50 18.03 -29.89
N LEU A 39 -16.79 16.82 -30.38
CA LEU A 39 -17.73 16.63 -31.48
C LEU A 39 -19.16 16.97 -30.99
N PRO A 40 -19.89 17.85 -31.69
CA PRO A 40 -21.27 18.14 -31.33
C PRO A 40 -22.12 16.86 -31.41
N PRO A 41 -23.14 16.69 -30.55
CA PRO A 41 -24.07 15.58 -30.67
C PRO A 41 -24.76 15.70 -32.03
N VAL A 42 -24.44 14.80 -32.95
CA VAL A 42 -25.09 14.74 -34.25
C VAL A 42 -26.58 14.56 -34.01
N ALA A 43 -27.40 15.51 -34.48
CA ALA A 43 -28.85 15.34 -34.48
C ALA A 43 -29.16 14.06 -35.25
N VAL A 44 -29.66 13.06 -34.54
CA VAL A 44 -29.94 11.72 -35.07
C VAL A 44 -30.92 11.87 -36.24
N PRO A 45 -30.55 11.50 -37.48
CA PRO A 45 -31.45 11.58 -38.61
C PRO A 45 -32.71 10.74 -38.34
N ALA A 46 -33.90 11.28 -38.59
CA ALA A 46 -35.17 10.60 -38.28
C ALA A 46 -35.40 9.28 -39.06
N ASN A 47 -34.59 8.99 -40.08
CA ASN A 47 -34.73 7.86 -41.00
C ASN A 47 -33.52 6.90 -40.98
N LEU A 48 -33.02 6.52 -39.81
CA LEU A 48 -31.97 5.49 -39.70
C LEU A 48 -32.54 4.09 -39.94
N THR A 49 -31.86 3.28 -40.74
CA THR A 49 -32.12 1.83 -40.82
C THR A 49 -31.75 1.16 -39.49
N ASP A 50 -32.24 -0.06 -39.25
CA ASP A 50 -31.94 -0.77 -38.01
C ASP A 50 -30.45 -1.08 -37.84
N GLU A 51 -29.73 -1.37 -38.94
CA GLU A 51 -28.26 -1.49 -38.94
C GLU A 51 -27.56 -0.18 -38.54
N GLN A 52 -28.03 0.95 -39.07
CA GLN A 52 -27.47 2.26 -38.74
C GLN A 52 -27.77 2.67 -37.28
N ARG A 53 -28.90 2.23 -36.73
CA ARG A 53 -29.25 2.45 -35.32
C ARG A 53 -28.38 1.59 -34.40
N ALA A 54 -28.19 0.32 -34.73
CA ALA A 54 -27.28 -0.56 -33.98
C ALA A 54 -25.84 -0.05 -33.97
N ALA A 55 -25.34 0.41 -35.12
CA ALA A 55 -24.01 1.00 -35.23
C ALA A 55 -23.87 2.31 -34.41
N LEU A 56 -24.95 3.11 -34.31
CA LEU A 56 -24.97 4.32 -33.49
C LEU A 56 -24.92 4.00 -31.99
N ASP A 57 -25.64 2.97 -31.54
CA ASP A 57 -25.64 2.54 -30.14
C ASP A 57 -24.29 1.91 -29.75
N GLU A 58 -23.67 1.11 -30.62
CA GLU A 58 -22.30 0.61 -30.42
C GLU A 58 -21.28 1.75 -30.31
N LEU A 59 -21.40 2.79 -31.15
CA LEU A 59 -20.57 3.99 -31.07
C LEU A 59 -20.73 4.74 -29.75
N ARG A 60 -21.96 4.82 -29.22
CA ARG A 60 -22.24 5.44 -27.92
C ARG A 60 -21.66 4.65 -26.77
N ASP A 61 -21.77 3.33 -26.80
CA ASP A 61 -21.21 2.45 -25.79
C ASP A 61 -19.67 2.52 -25.79
N LEU A 62 -19.05 2.54 -26.97
CA LEU A 62 -17.61 2.76 -27.12
C LEU A 62 -17.20 4.14 -26.59
N GLN A 63 -17.98 5.19 -26.88
CA GLN A 63 -17.72 6.54 -26.37
C GLN A 63 -17.83 6.60 -24.84
N ALA A 64 -18.85 5.97 -24.25
CA ALA A 64 -19.01 5.89 -22.80
C ALA A 64 -17.87 5.10 -22.14
N GLY A 65 -17.45 3.99 -22.76
CA GLY A 65 -16.30 3.21 -22.33
C GLY A 65 -14.98 4.00 -22.38
N LEU A 66 -14.78 4.79 -23.44
CA LEU A 66 -13.60 5.65 -23.58
C LEU A 66 -13.56 6.75 -22.51
N ILE A 67 -14.69 7.41 -22.26
CA ILE A 67 -14.81 8.42 -21.20
C ILE A 67 -14.47 7.80 -19.82
N ALA A 68 -15.05 6.64 -19.50
CA ALA A 68 -14.76 5.94 -18.25
C ALA A 68 -13.29 5.54 -18.11
N ALA A 69 -12.66 5.05 -19.19
CA ALA A 69 -11.24 4.73 -19.21
C ALA A 69 -10.36 5.98 -19.02
N GLN A 70 -10.77 7.11 -19.59
CA GLN A 70 -10.03 8.36 -19.46
C GLN A 70 -10.13 8.95 -18.06
N THR A 71 -11.31 8.94 -17.44
CA THR A 71 -11.47 9.33 -16.02
C THR A 71 -10.53 8.51 -15.12
N LYS A 72 -10.47 7.18 -15.31
CA LYS A 72 -9.57 6.30 -14.55
C LYS A 72 -8.09 6.61 -14.79
N LEU A 73 -7.71 6.97 -16.02
CA LEU A 73 -6.33 7.35 -16.34
C LEU A 73 -5.94 8.65 -15.63
N THR A 74 -6.84 9.63 -15.57
CA THR A 74 -6.64 10.88 -14.84
C THR A 74 -6.50 10.64 -13.33
N GLU A 75 -7.40 9.85 -12.74
CA GLU A 75 -7.32 9.48 -11.32
C GLU A 75 -5.99 8.79 -10.99
N ARG A 76 -5.53 7.87 -11.85
CA ARG A 76 -4.23 7.20 -11.68
C ARG A 76 -3.05 8.14 -11.86
N SER A 77 -3.11 9.11 -12.77
CA SER A 77 -2.02 10.07 -12.98
C SER A 77 -1.88 11.03 -11.81
N GLU A 78 -3.00 11.46 -11.22
CA GLU A 78 -3.04 12.24 -9.98
C GLU A 78 -2.45 11.45 -8.81
N LEU A 79 -2.87 10.19 -8.65
CA LEU A 79 -2.36 9.31 -7.60
C LEU A 79 -0.85 9.06 -7.73
N LEU A 80 -0.35 8.84 -8.95
CA LEU A 80 1.10 8.70 -9.20
C LEU A 80 1.87 9.98 -8.88
N THR A 81 1.26 11.15 -9.12
CA THR A 81 1.85 12.44 -8.78
C THR A 81 1.95 12.63 -7.27
N GLN A 82 0.87 12.30 -6.55
CA GLN A 82 0.84 12.30 -5.09
C GLN A 82 1.88 11.33 -4.51
N LEU A 83 1.99 10.12 -5.10
CA LEU A 83 2.97 9.12 -4.68
C LEU A 83 4.42 9.59 -4.86
N LYS A 84 4.73 10.18 -6.02
CA LYS A 84 6.05 10.76 -6.28
C LYS A 84 6.37 11.89 -5.30
N ALA A 85 5.39 12.74 -5.00
CA ALA A 85 5.55 13.82 -4.03
C ALA A 85 5.80 13.27 -2.60
N ALA A 86 5.05 12.26 -2.18
CA ALA A 86 5.21 11.62 -0.88
C ALA A 86 6.59 10.95 -0.73
N VAL A 87 7.04 10.21 -1.75
CA VAL A 87 8.39 9.60 -1.77
C VAL A 87 9.49 10.68 -1.72
N SER A 88 9.36 11.72 -2.53
CA SER A 88 10.31 12.83 -2.58
C SER A 88 10.39 13.57 -1.24
N ALA A 89 9.27 13.78 -0.56
CA ALA A 89 9.22 14.41 0.75
C ALA A 89 9.95 13.59 1.84
N LYS A 90 9.98 12.26 1.72
CA LYS A 90 10.61 11.35 2.69
C LYS A 90 12.11 11.11 2.42
N GLN A 91 12.59 11.29 1.18
CA GLN A 91 14.01 11.11 0.81
C GLN A 91 15.03 11.91 1.64
N PRO A 92 14.85 13.23 1.90
CA PRO A 92 15.81 14.01 2.69
C PRO A 92 15.75 13.69 4.18
N GLN A 93 14.67 13.07 4.67
CA GLN A 93 14.61 12.53 6.03
C GLN A 93 15.49 11.28 6.08
N LEU A 94 15.25 10.30 5.20
CA LEU A 94 16.05 9.06 5.07
C LEU A 94 17.56 9.30 4.93
N ALA A 95 18.00 10.30 4.14
CA ALA A 95 19.41 10.65 4.00
C ALA A 95 20.02 11.11 5.34
N ARG A 96 19.35 12.03 6.04
CA ARG A 96 19.79 12.54 7.34
C ARG A 96 19.83 11.44 8.41
N LEU A 97 18.93 10.46 8.33
CA LEU A 97 18.92 9.30 9.22
C LEU A 97 20.14 8.41 9.01
N ARG A 98 20.50 8.13 7.75
CA ARG A 98 21.68 7.33 7.41
C ARG A 98 22.98 7.99 7.86
N ASP A 99 23.10 9.30 7.64
CA ASP A 99 24.29 10.05 8.04
C ASP A 99 24.45 10.05 9.58
N ARG A 100 23.34 10.23 10.31
CA ARG A 100 23.36 10.17 11.77
C ARG A 100 23.70 8.76 12.27
N ALA A 101 23.11 7.71 11.71
CA ALA A 101 23.44 6.32 12.05
C ALA A 101 24.93 6.00 11.83
N ARG A 102 25.53 6.52 10.74
CA ARG A 102 26.95 6.33 10.44
C ARG A 102 27.87 7.00 11.46
N VAL A 103 27.56 8.23 11.85
CA VAL A 103 28.33 8.97 12.87
C VAL A 103 28.23 8.28 14.23
N LEU A 104 27.05 7.76 14.58
CA LEU A 104 26.83 7.07 15.85
C LEU A 104 27.49 5.69 15.89
N ALA A 105 27.49 4.93 14.80
CA ALA A 105 28.23 3.67 14.70
C ALA A 105 29.75 3.88 14.87
N ALA A 106 30.29 4.97 14.32
CA ALA A 106 31.69 5.35 14.51
C ALA A 106 32.00 5.74 15.98
N ALA A 107 31.08 6.40 16.66
CA ALA A 107 31.21 6.77 18.07
C ALA A 107 31.06 5.56 19.03
N ALA A 108 30.16 4.63 18.73
CA ALA A 108 29.97 3.41 19.52
C ALA A 108 31.21 2.50 19.50
N ALA A 109 31.94 2.47 18.38
CA ALA A 109 33.24 1.81 18.25
C ALA A 109 34.33 2.43 19.16
N ALA A 110 34.13 3.67 19.63
CA ALA A 110 35.06 4.38 20.51
C ALA A 110 34.80 4.20 22.03
N GLY A 111 33.76 3.46 22.42
CA GLY A 111 33.64 2.92 23.79
C GLY A 111 32.81 3.71 24.82
N ASP A 112 32.18 4.84 24.48
CA ASP A 112 31.41 5.65 25.43
C ASP A 112 30.04 5.02 25.78
N THR A 113 29.61 5.00 27.04
CA THR A 113 28.49 4.15 27.53
C THR A 113 27.20 4.92 27.85
N ASP A 114 27.28 6.16 28.33
CA ASP A 114 26.09 7.00 28.59
C ASP A 114 25.49 7.55 27.29
N VAL A 115 26.36 7.79 26.29
CA VAL A 115 25.93 8.18 24.95
C VAL A 115 25.27 6.99 24.23
N LYS A 116 25.65 5.73 24.51
CA LYS A 116 25.06 4.53 23.87
C LYS A 116 23.57 4.35 24.20
N ALA A 117 23.14 4.61 25.43
CA ALA A 117 21.72 4.45 25.79
C ALA A 117 20.83 5.49 25.09
N ALA A 118 21.27 6.75 25.05
CA ALA A 118 20.57 7.81 24.31
C ALA A 118 20.64 7.62 22.79
N GLN A 119 21.76 7.08 22.28
CA GLN A 119 21.93 6.72 20.86
C GLN A 119 21.00 5.59 20.44
N VAL A 120 20.86 4.54 21.27
CA VAL A 120 19.95 3.44 20.99
C VAL A 120 18.51 3.94 20.95
N ALA A 121 18.08 4.76 21.92
CA ALA A 121 16.72 5.31 21.93
C ALA A 121 16.41 6.17 20.69
N VAL A 122 17.36 7.00 20.25
CA VAL A 122 17.21 7.81 19.03
C VAL A 122 17.23 6.92 17.78
N LEU A 123 18.12 5.92 17.70
CA LEU A 123 18.17 4.99 16.56
C LEU A 123 16.89 4.15 16.46
N THR A 124 16.31 3.73 17.59
CA THR A 124 15.03 3.01 17.65
C THR A 124 13.89 3.89 17.14
N ALA A 125 13.74 5.11 17.65
CA ALA A 125 12.71 6.05 17.17
C ALA A 125 12.84 6.36 15.67
N LEU A 126 14.08 6.47 15.17
CA LEU A 126 14.36 6.72 13.75
C LEU A 126 14.14 5.49 12.86
N ALA A 127 14.36 4.29 13.39
CA ALA A 127 13.97 3.06 12.71
C ALA A 127 12.45 2.98 12.61
N GLN A 128 11.72 3.33 13.67
CA GLN A 128 10.26 3.44 13.66
C GLN A 128 9.75 4.45 12.61
N ASP A 129 10.29 5.66 12.55
CA ASP A 129 9.90 6.65 11.53
C ASP A 129 10.14 6.15 10.10
N ALA A 130 11.23 5.39 9.88
CA ALA A 130 11.51 4.77 8.60
C ALA A 130 10.56 3.60 8.30
N ALA A 131 10.08 2.90 9.34
CA ALA A 131 9.08 1.84 9.25
C ALA A 131 7.77 2.42 8.77
N ASP A 132 7.33 3.47 9.44
CA ASP A 132 6.09 4.15 9.13
C ASP A 132 6.13 4.70 7.69
N ALA A 133 7.28 5.23 7.26
CA ALA A 133 7.46 5.69 5.89
C ALA A 133 7.46 4.56 4.85
N GLN A 134 8.09 3.42 5.14
CA GLN A 134 8.09 2.25 4.25
C GLN A 134 6.71 1.60 4.17
N THR A 135 6.01 1.51 5.29
CA THR A 135 4.63 1.02 5.39
C THR A 135 3.70 1.95 4.64
N ALA A 136 3.78 3.27 4.89
CA ALA A 136 3.00 4.26 4.15
C ALA A 136 3.26 4.19 2.64
N LEU A 137 4.52 4.01 2.21
CA LEU A 137 4.85 3.86 0.80
C LEU A 137 4.27 2.57 0.20
N ALA A 138 4.43 1.45 0.90
CA ALA A 138 3.89 0.17 0.48
C ALA A 138 2.34 0.17 0.45
N GLN A 139 1.71 0.86 1.39
CA GLN A 139 0.26 1.12 1.44
C GLN A 139 -0.18 2.04 0.29
N LEU A 140 0.59 3.07 -0.07
CA LEU A 140 0.26 3.92 -1.22
C LEU A 140 0.42 3.18 -2.55
N VAL A 141 1.47 2.35 -2.68
CA VAL A 141 1.63 1.44 -3.82
C VAL A 141 0.47 0.45 -3.87
N ALA A 142 0.03 -0.06 -2.72
CA ALA A 142 -1.17 -0.89 -2.60
C ALA A 142 -2.42 -0.14 -3.10
N GLY A 143 -2.64 1.09 -2.64
CA GLY A 143 -3.72 1.96 -3.08
C GLY A 143 -3.70 2.27 -4.59
N ALA A 144 -2.51 2.33 -5.20
CA ALA A 144 -2.36 2.49 -6.65
C ALA A 144 -2.58 1.20 -7.45
N MET A 145 -2.38 0.04 -6.83
CA MET A 145 -2.61 -1.28 -7.43
C MET A 145 -4.09 -1.72 -7.41
N VAL A 146 -4.99 -0.87 -6.90
CA VAL A 146 -6.43 -1.15 -6.81
C VAL A 146 -7.00 -1.46 -8.20
N ARG A 147 -7.62 -2.63 -8.31
CA ARG A 147 -8.52 -2.97 -9.42
C ARG A 147 -9.91 -2.42 -9.11
N ASP A 148 -10.57 -1.89 -10.13
CA ASP A 148 -12.01 -1.68 -10.07
C ASP A 148 -12.68 -3.05 -9.94
N GLY A 149 -13.24 -3.31 -8.77
CA GLY A 149 -13.92 -4.55 -8.44
C GLY A 149 -15.00 -4.27 -7.41
N VAL A 150 -16.06 -5.09 -7.43
CA VAL A 150 -17.12 -5.03 -6.43
C VAL A 150 -16.48 -5.32 -5.07
N ALA A 151 -16.79 -4.49 -4.06
CA ALA A 151 -16.30 -4.68 -2.71
C ALA A 151 -16.64 -6.09 -2.21
N SER A 152 -15.64 -6.91 -1.96
CA SER A 152 -15.80 -8.25 -1.41
C SER A 152 -16.14 -8.19 0.08
N THR A 153 -16.96 -9.14 0.53
CA THR A 153 -17.28 -9.33 1.94
C THR A 153 -16.00 -9.51 2.75
N TRP A 154 -15.85 -8.75 3.84
CA TRP A 154 -14.72 -8.87 4.74
C TRP A 154 -14.99 -9.96 5.79
N SER A 155 -13.93 -10.67 6.17
CA SER A 155 -13.97 -11.71 7.20
C SER A 155 -12.79 -11.55 8.15
N LEU A 156 -12.93 -12.08 9.36
CA LEU A 156 -11.81 -12.10 10.31
C LEU A 156 -10.67 -12.98 9.74
N PRO A 157 -9.43 -12.46 9.72
CA PRO A 157 -8.31 -13.16 9.10
C PRO A 157 -7.83 -14.37 9.91
N VAL A 158 -8.16 -14.40 11.20
CA VAL A 158 -7.85 -15.50 12.12
C VAL A 158 -8.98 -15.68 13.13
N ARG A 159 -9.17 -16.91 13.61
CA ARG A 159 -10.07 -17.21 14.73
C ARG A 159 -9.28 -17.13 16.03
N GLY A 160 -9.69 -16.26 16.93
CA GLY A 160 -9.02 -16.03 18.21
C GLY A 160 -9.80 -15.09 19.11
N VAL A 161 -9.18 -14.70 20.23
CA VAL A 161 -9.75 -13.76 21.18
C VAL A 161 -9.28 -12.35 20.82
N LEU A 162 -10.21 -11.40 20.65
CA LEU A 162 -9.88 -9.99 20.52
C LEU A 162 -9.29 -9.49 21.84
N THR A 163 -7.97 -9.28 21.88
CA THR A 163 -7.26 -8.84 23.09
C THR A 163 -7.11 -7.33 23.17
N GLN A 164 -7.05 -6.66 22.02
CA GLN A 164 -6.99 -5.19 21.96
C GLN A 164 -7.86 -4.66 20.83
N PRO A 165 -8.90 -3.84 21.12
CA PRO A 165 -9.73 -3.23 20.10
C PRO A 165 -9.03 -2.06 19.42
N PHE A 166 -9.61 -1.59 18.32
CA PHE A 166 -9.24 -0.35 17.66
C PHE A 166 -9.65 0.85 18.51
N GLY A 167 -8.80 1.87 18.57
CA GLY A 167 -9.14 3.17 19.15
C GLY A 167 -8.27 3.61 20.33
N PRO A 168 -8.74 4.61 21.11
CA PRO A 168 -8.02 5.12 22.27
C PRO A 168 -7.80 4.04 23.32
N THR A 169 -6.63 4.02 23.93
CA THR A 169 -6.22 2.98 24.88
C THR A 169 -5.34 3.55 25.98
N THR A 170 -5.17 2.80 27.07
CA THR A 170 -4.21 3.13 28.14
C THR A 170 -2.92 2.33 28.02
N PHE A 171 -2.78 1.51 26.97
CA PHE A 171 -1.60 0.68 26.77
C PHE A 171 -0.41 1.53 26.32
N ALA A 172 0.62 1.60 27.18
CA ALA A 172 1.71 2.56 27.03
C ALA A 172 2.62 2.31 25.83
N LEU A 173 2.58 1.11 25.23
CA LEU A 173 3.34 0.80 24.01
C LEU A 173 2.69 1.35 22.75
N GLU A 174 1.41 1.74 22.82
CA GLU A 174 0.71 2.29 21.67
C GLU A 174 1.19 3.71 21.38
N PRO A 175 1.49 4.03 20.11
CA PRO A 175 1.98 5.34 19.77
C PRO A 175 0.89 6.40 19.98
N PRO A 176 1.28 7.64 20.32
CA PRO A 176 0.36 8.77 20.30
C PRO A 176 -0.01 9.11 18.86
N THR A 177 -1.28 9.47 18.61
CA THR A 177 -1.74 9.84 17.26
C THR A 177 -2.87 10.86 17.26
N THR A 178 -3.06 11.49 16.10
CA THR A 178 -4.27 12.28 15.83
C THR A 178 -5.24 11.46 15.01
N TYR A 179 -6.41 11.15 15.57
CA TYR A 179 -7.47 10.47 14.85
C TYR A 179 -8.71 11.36 14.77
N ARG A 180 -9.21 11.60 13.54
CA ARG A 180 -10.36 12.49 13.27
C ARG A 180 -10.22 13.87 13.93
N SER A 181 -9.04 14.48 13.80
CA SER A 181 -8.70 15.79 14.35
C SER A 181 -8.67 15.87 15.88
N VAL A 182 -8.65 14.73 16.57
CA VAL A 182 -8.49 14.64 18.03
C VAL A 182 -7.17 13.96 18.37
N TRP A 183 -6.42 14.55 19.30
CA TRP A 183 -5.16 13.99 19.79
C TRP A 183 -5.39 12.95 20.89
N TYR A 184 -4.71 11.81 20.77
CA TYR A 184 -4.70 10.74 21.76
C TYR A 184 -3.26 10.42 22.17
N ALA A 185 -3.01 10.31 23.48
CA ALA A 185 -1.69 9.96 24.01
C ALA A 185 -1.28 8.51 23.67
N HIS A 186 -2.26 7.63 23.51
CA HIS A 186 -2.09 6.23 23.10
C HIS A 186 -3.32 5.83 22.28
N PHE A 187 -3.10 5.31 21.07
CA PHE A 187 -4.17 4.91 20.17
C PHE A 187 -3.77 3.70 19.36
N HIS A 188 -4.59 2.68 19.40
CA HIS A 188 -4.38 1.46 18.64
C HIS A 188 -5.06 1.57 17.27
N ALA A 189 -4.26 1.67 16.20
CA ALA A 189 -4.74 1.82 14.83
C ALA A 189 -5.10 0.49 14.13
N ALA A 190 -5.29 -0.57 14.92
CA ALA A 190 -5.53 -1.93 14.48
C ALA A 190 -6.44 -2.69 15.47
N ILE A 191 -6.60 -3.99 15.25
CA ILE A 191 -7.09 -4.91 16.27
C ILE A 191 -6.08 -6.02 16.52
N ASP A 192 -5.97 -6.47 17.77
CA ASP A 192 -5.13 -7.61 18.13
C ASP A 192 -5.98 -8.83 18.44
N ILE A 193 -5.69 -9.92 17.73
CA ILE A 193 -6.40 -11.19 17.86
C ILE A 193 -5.42 -12.25 18.35
N ALA A 194 -5.54 -12.63 19.62
CA ALA A 194 -4.72 -13.68 20.22
C ALA A 194 -5.14 -15.06 19.71
N ALA A 195 -4.16 -15.80 19.21
CA ALA A 195 -4.28 -17.20 18.84
C ALA A 195 -2.90 -17.89 18.91
N PRO A 196 -2.85 -19.24 18.99
CA PRO A 196 -1.58 -19.96 19.15
C PRO A 196 -0.55 -19.68 18.04
N LEU A 197 0.74 -19.81 18.37
CA LEU A 197 1.81 -19.77 17.37
C LEU A 197 1.58 -20.79 16.25
N GLY A 198 1.91 -20.39 15.02
CA GLY A 198 1.70 -21.21 13.83
C GLY A 198 0.24 -21.29 13.38
N THR A 199 -0.70 -20.57 14.01
CA THR A 199 -2.09 -20.52 13.55
C THR A 199 -2.14 -19.89 12.14
N PRO A 200 -2.83 -20.50 11.17
CA PRO A 200 -2.96 -19.95 9.83
C PRO A 200 -3.66 -18.58 9.83
N VAL A 201 -3.05 -17.61 9.15
CA VAL A 201 -3.62 -16.29 8.89
C VAL A 201 -4.10 -16.24 7.45
N THR A 202 -5.33 -15.78 7.25
CA THR A 202 -5.98 -15.72 5.94
C THR A 202 -6.22 -14.28 5.48
N ALA A 203 -6.27 -14.07 4.16
CA ALA A 203 -6.64 -12.77 3.61
C ALA A 203 -8.10 -12.44 3.99
N ALA A 204 -8.31 -11.28 4.60
CA ALA A 204 -9.61 -10.83 5.08
C ALA A 204 -10.62 -10.57 3.94
N SER A 205 -10.12 -10.25 2.74
CA SER A 205 -10.90 -9.93 1.54
C SER A 205 -10.07 -10.20 0.27
N ASP A 206 -10.71 -10.24 -0.90
CA ASP A 206 -10.01 -10.40 -2.19
C ASP A 206 -9.06 -9.23 -2.45
N GLY A 207 -7.87 -9.50 -3.01
CA GLY A 207 -6.90 -8.43 -3.21
C GLY A 207 -5.63 -8.83 -3.95
N ILE A 208 -4.66 -7.91 -3.97
CA ILE A 208 -3.31 -8.12 -4.50
C ILE A 208 -2.32 -7.80 -3.40
N VAL A 209 -1.40 -8.72 -3.14
CA VAL A 209 -0.33 -8.54 -2.16
C VAL A 209 0.58 -7.42 -2.65
N SER A 210 0.68 -6.33 -1.90
CA SER A 210 1.50 -5.16 -2.27
C SER A 210 2.90 -5.23 -1.67
N PHE A 211 3.04 -5.87 -0.51
CA PHE A 211 4.31 -5.99 0.20
C PHE A 211 4.35 -7.25 1.06
N VAL A 212 5.54 -7.83 1.15
CA VAL A 212 5.88 -8.92 2.06
C VAL A 212 7.30 -8.66 2.56
N GLY A 213 7.50 -8.62 3.87
CA GLY A 213 8.82 -8.40 4.45
C GLY A 213 8.75 -7.80 5.85
N HIS A 214 9.91 -7.37 6.35
CA HIS A 214 10.03 -6.82 7.68
C HIS A 214 9.81 -5.31 7.73
N LEU A 215 9.12 -4.88 8.77
CA LEU A 215 9.21 -3.52 9.29
C LEU A 215 10.51 -3.34 10.10
N PRO A 216 11.05 -2.12 10.20
CA PRO A 216 12.21 -1.80 11.03
C PRO A 216 12.14 -2.14 12.51
N ASP A 217 10.94 -2.31 13.08
CA ASP A 217 10.78 -2.85 14.43
C ASP A 217 11.02 -4.38 14.50
N GLY A 218 11.22 -5.01 13.34
CA GLY A 218 11.45 -6.43 13.17
C GLY A 218 10.19 -7.24 12.90
N ALA A 219 9.00 -6.63 12.79
CA ALA A 219 7.78 -7.37 12.49
C ALA A 219 7.76 -7.84 11.04
N MET A 220 7.55 -9.15 10.82
CA MET A 220 7.23 -9.69 9.49
C MET A 220 5.78 -9.37 9.18
N ILE A 221 5.56 -8.72 8.04
CA ILE A 221 4.25 -8.27 7.61
C ILE A 221 3.89 -8.73 6.20
N VAL A 222 2.59 -8.81 5.95
CA VAL A 222 2.00 -8.86 4.61
C VAL A 222 1.07 -7.66 4.48
N LEU A 223 1.13 -6.96 3.34
CA LEU A 223 0.17 -5.92 2.97
C LEU A 223 -0.63 -6.37 1.75
N ILE A 224 -1.94 -6.13 1.77
CA ILE A 224 -2.84 -6.51 0.68
C ILE A 224 -3.69 -5.31 0.28
N ALA A 225 -3.62 -4.97 -1.01
CA ALA A 225 -4.47 -3.98 -1.67
C ALA A 225 -5.83 -4.58 -2.02
N HIS A 226 -6.91 -3.89 -1.68
CA HIS A 226 -8.28 -4.31 -1.95
C HIS A 226 -9.02 -3.26 -2.79
N ALA A 227 -10.15 -3.66 -3.39
CA ALA A 227 -11.04 -2.74 -4.09
C ALA A 227 -11.52 -1.60 -3.17
N GLY A 228 -11.80 -0.42 -3.72
CA GLY A 228 -12.37 0.71 -2.97
C GLY A 228 -11.37 1.50 -2.11
N GLY A 229 -10.07 1.38 -2.41
CA GLY A 229 -9.02 2.14 -1.73
C GLY A 229 -8.63 1.59 -0.35
N TYR A 230 -8.98 0.33 -0.07
CA TYR A 230 -8.63 -0.33 1.19
C TYR A 230 -7.28 -1.05 1.10
N VAL A 231 -6.54 -1.03 2.20
CA VAL A 231 -5.32 -1.82 2.39
C VAL A 231 -5.44 -2.53 3.73
N SER A 232 -5.15 -3.82 3.76
CA SER A 232 -5.03 -4.56 5.02
C SER A 232 -3.59 -4.93 5.32
N GLU A 233 -3.24 -4.88 6.60
CA GLU A 233 -1.93 -5.20 7.14
C GLU A 233 -2.06 -6.35 8.14
N TYR A 234 -1.16 -7.33 8.00
CA TYR A 234 -1.08 -8.52 8.84
C TYR A 234 0.31 -8.58 9.42
N ALA A 235 0.45 -8.25 10.71
CA ALA A 235 1.75 -8.14 11.37
C ALA A 235 2.02 -9.27 12.38
N HIS A 236 3.26 -9.30 12.88
CA HIS A 236 3.79 -10.32 13.77
C HIS A 236 3.71 -11.75 13.20
N LEU A 237 3.83 -11.88 11.87
CA LEU A 237 3.79 -13.17 11.20
C LEU A 237 5.06 -13.98 11.47
N ASP A 238 4.99 -15.29 11.33
CA ASP A 238 6.17 -16.15 11.44
C ASP A 238 7.13 -15.93 10.25
N ASP A 239 8.42 -15.88 10.55
CA ASP A 239 9.51 -15.83 9.57
C ASP A 239 10.59 -16.90 9.83
N THR A 240 10.41 -17.69 10.90
CA THR A 240 11.42 -18.62 11.40
C THR A 240 11.10 -20.04 10.98
N PHE A 241 9.86 -20.51 11.21
CA PHE A 241 9.45 -21.87 10.87
C PHE A 241 8.68 -21.94 9.55
N ALA A 242 7.90 -20.92 9.24
CA ALA A 242 7.08 -20.83 8.04
C ALA A 242 6.98 -19.37 7.56
N LEU A 243 7.73 -19.05 6.51
CA LEU A 243 7.64 -17.76 5.80
C LEU A 243 6.22 -17.52 5.24
N PRO A 244 5.82 -16.25 5.04
CA PRO A 244 4.60 -15.91 4.32
C PRO A 244 4.49 -16.66 3.00
N ARG A 245 3.30 -17.22 2.73
CA ARG A 245 3.02 -18.07 1.55
C ARG A 245 2.69 -17.28 0.29
N VAL A 246 3.01 -16.00 0.30
CA VAL A 246 2.66 -15.05 -0.75
C VAL A 246 3.85 -14.15 -1.07
N ARG A 247 3.80 -13.49 -2.23
CA ARG A 247 4.79 -12.50 -2.67
C ARG A 247 4.11 -11.25 -3.22
N ALA A 248 4.84 -10.13 -3.23
CA ALA A 248 4.35 -8.90 -3.86
C ALA A 248 3.89 -9.13 -5.32
N GLY A 249 2.78 -8.51 -5.70
CA GLY A 249 2.09 -8.67 -6.98
C GLY A 249 1.17 -9.90 -7.08
N GLN A 250 1.14 -10.79 -6.08
CA GLN A 250 0.31 -11.99 -6.11
C GLN A 250 -1.16 -11.66 -5.81
N PRO A 251 -2.13 -12.07 -6.66
CA PRO A 251 -3.54 -12.00 -6.31
C PRO A 251 -3.89 -13.04 -5.24
N VAL A 252 -4.77 -12.66 -4.33
CA VAL A 252 -5.26 -13.52 -3.23
C VAL A 252 -6.79 -13.45 -3.16
N ARG A 253 -7.40 -14.52 -2.68
CA ARG A 253 -8.83 -14.59 -2.39
C ARG A 253 -9.10 -14.49 -0.90
N ALA A 254 -10.26 -13.97 -0.50
CA ALA A 254 -10.73 -14.02 0.86
C ALA A 254 -10.66 -15.46 1.42
N GLY A 255 -10.13 -15.62 2.63
CA GLY A 255 -9.92 -16.93 3.27
C GLY A 255 -8.69 -17.70 2.78
N GLN A 256 -7.95 -17.21 1.78
CA GLN A 256 -6.68 -17.82 1.37
C GLN A 256 -5.62 -17.62 2.45
N VAL A 257 -4.92 -18.70 2.84
CA VAL A 257 -3.80 -18.62 3.79
C VAL A 257 -2.65 -17.80 3.18
N ILE A 258 -2.23 -16.76 3.89
CA ILE A 258 -1.14 -15.86 3.50
C ILE A 258 0.10 -16.02 4.38
N GLY A 259 -0.05 -16.54 5.59
CA GLY A 259 1.03 -16.70 6.56
C GLY A 259 0.54 -17.38 7.82
N PHE A 260 1.33 -17.30 8.88
CA PHE A 260 1.04 -17.90 10.17
C PHE A 260 1.38 -16.92 11.30
N ILE A 261 0.68 -17.01 12.44
CA ILE A 261 1.03 -16.21 13.62
C ILE A 261 2.44 -16.58 14.09
N GLY A 262 3.26 -15.55 14.29
CA GLY A 262 4.61 -15.65 14.82
C GLY A 262 4.82 -14.79 16.07
N LEU A 263 6.07 -14.37 16.28
CA LEU A 263 6.52 -13.49 17.37
C LEU A 263 7.51 -12.42 16.89
N THR A 264 7.49 -12.09 15.60
CA THR A 264 8.40 -11.10 15.03
C THR A 264 8.01 -9.69 15.46
N GLY A 265 8.97 -8.80 15.66
CA GLY A 265 8.73 -7.41 16.05
C GLY A 265 8.46 -7.22 17.53
N ILE A 266 7.83 -6.09 17.89
CA ILE A 266 7.47 -5.79 19.28
C ILE A 266 6.15 -6.47 19.62
N THR A 267 6.19 -7.52 20.43
CA THR A 267 5.00 -8.30 20.81
C THR A 267 5.04 -8.69 22.29
N THR A 268 3.86 -8.78 22.92
CA THR A 268 3.69 -9.27 24.30
C THR A 268 3.32 -10.75 24.37
N GLY A 269 3.09 -11.40 23.22
CA GLY A 269 2.71 -12.80 23.11
C GLY A 269 2.12 -13.15 21.74
N PRO A 270 1.80 -14.42 21.47
CA PRO A 270 1.27 -14.84 20.17
C PRO A 270 -0.08 -14.16 19.85
N HIS A 271 -0.09 -13.29 18.84
CA HIS A 271 -1.29 -12.64 18.32
C HIS A 271 -1.09 -12.19 16.88
N LEU A 272 -2.20 -11.92 16.19
CA LEU A 272 -2.21 -11.18 14.93
C LEU A 272 -2.57 -9.73 15.21
N HIS A 273 -1.68 -8.81 14.84
CA HIS A 273 -2.00 -7.39 14.72
C HIS A 273 -2.56 -7.14 13.32
N PHE A 274 -3.84 -6.76 13.24
CA PHE A 274 -4.58 -6.60 11.98
C PHE A 274 -5.08 -5.17 11.82
N ALA A 275 -4.46 -4.43 10.92
CA ALA A 275 -4.85 -3.06 10.61
C ALA A 275 -5.54 -2.98 9.26
N VAL A 276 -6.49 -2.05 9.13
CA VAL A 276 -7.10 -1.70 7.85
C VAL A 276 -7.05 -0.19 7.65
N MET A 277 -6.69 0.22 6.45
CA MET A 277 -6.68 1.63 6.05
C MET A 277 -7.58 1.84 4.86
N LYS A 278 -8.21 3.01 4.77
CA LYS A 278 -8.93 3.50 3.60
C LYS A 278 -8.33 4.82 3.18
N ASN A 279 -7.82 4.88 1.95
CA ASN A 279 -7.20 6.09 1.39
C ASN A 279 -6.11 6.70 2.32
N GLY A 280 -5.29 5.83 2.92
CA GLY A 280 -4.19 6.22 3.83
C GLY A 280 -4.60 6.59 5.26
N ALA A 281 -5.89 6.55 5.61
CA ALA A 281 -6.35 6.75 6.98
C ALA A 281 -6.75 5.40 7.63
N PRO A 282 -6.37 5.15 8.89
CA PRO A 282 -6.79 3.93 9.59
C PRO A 282 -8.30 3.92 9.79
N VAL A 283 -8.90 2.74 9.65
CA VAL A 283 -10.32 2.49 9.90
C VAL A 283 -10.46 1.29 10.81
N ASP A 284 -11.49 1.27 11.65
CA ASP A 284 -11.78 0.13 12.51
C ASP A 284 -12.05 -1.12 11.65
N PRO A 285 -11.21 -2.17 11.71
CA PRO A 285 -11.39 -3.38 10.93
C PRO A 285 -12.73 -4.07 11.20
N LEU A 286 -13.25 -3.99 12.44
CA LEU A 286 -14.52 -4.61 12.80
C LEU A 286 -15.71 -3.90 12.15
N SER A 287 -15.57 -2.63 11.75
CA SER A 287 -16.62 -1.91 11.01
C SER A 287 -16.85 -2.43 9.59
N LEU A 288 -15.90 -3.19 9.04
CA LEU A 288 -15.98 -3.77 7.69
C LEU A 288 -16.53 -5.20 7.71
N ILE A 289 -16.35 -5.90 8.82
CA ILE A 289 -16.77 -7.28 8.99
C ILE A 289 -18.22 -7.24 9.44
N ALA A 290 -19.15 -7.57 8.53
CA ALA A 290 -20.55 -7.66 8.88
C ALA A 290 -20.74 -8.65 10.03
N SER A 291 -21.42 -8.20 11.08
CA SER A 291 -21.91 -9.06 12.16
C SER A 291 -22.76 -10.17 11.56
N GLN A 292 -22.26 -11.41 11.56
CA GLN A 292 -23.10 -12.59 11.36
C GLN A 292 -23.81 -12.93 12.66
#